data_AF-A0A9X3N9W4-F1
#
_entry.id   AF-A0A9X3N9W4-F1
#
_cell.length_a   1.000
_cell.length_b   1.000
_cell.length_c   1.000
_cell.angle_alpha   90.00
_cell.angle_beta   90.00
_cell.angle_gamma   90.00
#
_symmetry.space_group_name_H-M   'P 1'
#
loop_
_entity.id
_entity.type
_entity.pdbx_description
1 polymer ?
#
loop_
_entity_poly.entity_id
_entity_poly.type
_entity_poly.pdbx_seq_one_letter_code
_entity_poly.pdbx_strand_id
1 'polypeptide(L)'
;MDEHPLIRFVDGPAGCRARLVGTGKDVWEVVATLHDNGDEINATAEYLGVSAELVNAAVAYYEANRDEIDDLIADNERIAREARAAFKSN
;
A
#
# COMPACT_ATOMS: atom_id res chain seq x y z
N MET A 1 2.33 19.34 14.40
CA MET A 1 2.25 19.45 12.93
C MET A 1 2.23 18.01 12.47
N ASP A 2 1.09 17.53 11.96
CA ASP A 2 0.98 16.13 11.53
C ASP A 2 1.93 15.92 10.36
N GLU A 3 2.88 15.01 10.52
CA GLU A 3 3.98 14.76 9.57
C GLU A 3 3.45 14.22 8.22
N HIS A 4 2.23 13.66 8.23
CA HIS A 4 1.57 13.10 7.06
C HIS A 4 0.07 13.46 6.98
N PRO A 5 -0.29 14.68 6.55
CA PRO A 5 -1.69 15.15 6.54
C PRO A 5 -2.59 14.39 5.54
N LEU A 6 -1.99 13.67 4.59
CA LEU A 6 -2.69 12.85 3.59
C LEU A 6 -2.79 11.37 3.98
N ILE A 7 -2.37 11.01 5.20
CA ILE A 7 -2.44 9.66 5.72
C ILE A 7 -3.32 9.65 6.98
N ARG A 8 -4.22 8.67 7.04
CA ARG A 8 -5.07 8.38 8.19
C ARG A 8 -4.79 6.98 8.67
N PHE A 9 -4.90 6.79 9.97
CA PHE A 9 -4.78 5.50 10.61
C PHE A 9 -6.17 4.90 10.79
N VAL A 10 -6.36 3.67 10.32
CA VAL A 10 -7.62 2.93 10.45
C VAL A 10 -7.34 1.63 11.21
N ASP A 11 -8.02 1.45 12.33
CA ASP A 11 -7.96 0.19 13.07
C ASP A 11 -8.63 -0.94 12.28
N GLY A 12 -7.94 -2.07 12.15
CA GLY A 12 -8.46 -3.27 11.51
C GLY A 12 -8.09 -4.55 12.29
N PRO A 13 -8.67 -5.71 11.92
CA PRO A 13 -8.38 -6.99 12.58
C PRO A 13 -6.92 -7.42 12.52
N ALA A 14 -6.14 -6.84 11.60
CA ALA A 14 -4.71 -7.07 11.41
C ALA A 14 -3.82 -5.97 12.02
N GLY A 15 -4.38 -5.04 12.80
CA GLY A 15 -3.67 -3.89 13.36
C GLY A 15 -4.06 -2.55 12.74
N CYS A 16 -3.35 -1.50 13.16
CA CYS A 16 -3.49 -0.14 12.64
C CYS A 16 -2.96 -0.08 11.21
N ARG A 17 -3.76 0.45 10.27
CA ARG A 17 -3.38 0.57 8.86
C ARG A 17 -3.28 2.03 8.44
N ALA A 18 -2.11 2.40 7.92
CA ALA A 18 -1.92 3.68 7.25
C ALA A 18 -2.68 3.67 5.91
N ARG A 19 -3.56 4.65 5.72
CA ARG A 19 -4.49 4.76 4.58
C ARG A 19 -4.46 6.15 3.98
N LEU A 20 -4.47 6.22 2.66
CA LEU A 20 -4.59 7.48 1.93
C LEU A 20 -5.96 8.12 2.16
N VAL A 21 -5.95 9.43 2.43
CA VAL A 21 -7.16 10.22 2.62
C VAL A 21 -8.04 10.22 1.37
N GLY A 22 -9.32 9.87 1.54
CA GLY A 22 -10.34 10.05 0.50
C GLY A 22 -10.33 9.01 -0.63
N THR A 23 -9.44 8.02 -0.60
CA THR A 23 -9.34 6.98 -1.65
C THR A 23 -9.75 5.59 -1.19
N GLY A 24 -9.70 5.34 0.12
CA GLY A 24 -9.93 4.00 0.70
C GLY A 24 -8.73 3.05 0.58
N LYS A 25 -7.62 3.49 -0.01
CA LYS A 25 -6.44 2.66 -0.30
C LYS A 25 -5.41 2.71 0.82
N ASP A 26 -4.90 1.56 1.24
CA ASP A 26 -3.84 1.46 2.24
C ASP A 26 -2.49 1.85 1.63
N VAL A 27 -1.55 2.36 2.45
CA VAL A 27 -0.21 2.76 1.99
C VAL A 27 0.55 1.58 1.41
N TRP A 28 0.48 0.40 2.04
CA TRP A 28 1.13 -0.80 1.54
C TRP A 28 0.63 -1.21 0.14
N GLU A 29 -0.67 -1.01 -0.17
CA GLU A 29 -1.23 -1.30 -1.50
C GLU A 29 -0.64 -0.38 -2.57
N VAL A 30 -0.45 0.90 -2.21
CA VAL A 30 0.13 1.91 -3.11
C VAL A 30 1.61 1.60 -3.37
N VAL A 31 2.37 1.21 -2.33
CA VAL A 31 3.79 0.88 -2.44
C VAL A 31 3.99 -0.43 -3.23
N ALA A 32 3.18 -1.46 -2.99
CA ALA A 32 3.22 -2.68 -3.80
C ALA A 32 2.97 -2.38 -5.29
N THR A 33 1.95 -1.55 -5.57
CA THR A 33 1.64 -1.13 -6.95
C THR A 33 2.76 -0.27 -7.55
N LEU A 34 3.45 0.53 -6.74
CA LEU A 34 4.59 1.34 -7.17
C LEU A 34 5.73 0.44 -7.65
N HIS A 35 6.08 -0.59 -6.88
CA HIS A 35 7.09 -1.57 -7.27
C HIS A 35 6.70 -2.34 -8.55
N ASP A 36 5.44 -2.73 -8.67
CA ASP A 36 4.93 -3.40 -9.88
C ASP A 36 5.02 -2.51 -11.14
N ASN A 37 4.96 -1.19 -10.96
CA ASN A 37 5.13 -0.21 -12.03
C ASN A 37 6.58 0.28 -12.19
N GLY A 38 7.57 -0.41 -11.60
CA GLY A 38 8.98 -0.05 -11.73
C GLY A 38 9.35 1.25 -11.02
N ASP A 39 8.70 1.54 -9.89
CA ASP A 39 8.88 2.74 -9.07
C ASP A 39 8.52 4.06 -9.78
N GLU A 40 7.67 3.99 -10.81
CA GLU A 40 7.18 5.17 -11.51
C GLU A 40 5.91 5.76 -10.84
N ILE A 41 6.05 6.94 -10.24
CA ILE A 41 4.98 7.66 -9.53
C ILE A 41 3.77 7.93 -10.42
N ASN A 42 3.99 8.46 -11.63
CA ASN A 42 2.89 8.86 -12.52
C ASN A 42 2.13 7.64 -13.07
N ALA A 43 2.85 6.58 -13.47
CA ALA A 43 2.24 5.33 -13.90
C ALA A 43 1.39 4.72 -12.77
N THR A 44 1.91 4.76 -11.53
CA THR A 44 1.20 4.28 -10.34
C THR A 44 -0.04 5.11 -10.04
N ALA A 45 0.05 6.43 -10.12
CA ALA A 45 -1.07 7.34 -9.92
C ALA A 45 -2.19 7.08 -10.95
N GLU A 46 -1.82 6.94 -12.23
CA GLU A 46 -2.74 6.61 -13.32
C GLU A 46 -3.41 5.25 -13.09
N TYR A 47 -2.63 4.21 -12.78
CA TYR A 47 -3.14 2.86 -12.53
C TYR A 47 -4.13 2.83 -11.36
N LEU A 48 -3.80 3.53 -10.26
CA LEU A 48 -4.63 3.55 -9.06
C LEU A 48 -5.81 4.53 -9.14
N GLY A 49 -5.86 5.40 -10.15
CA GLY A 49 -6.84 6.47 -10.26
C GLY A 49 -6.75 7.51 -9.15
N VAL A 50 -5.54 7.81 -8.67
CA VAL A 50 -5.27 8.80 -7.61
C VAL A 50 -4.34 9.90 -8.11
N SER A 51 -4.15 10.98 -7.35
CA SER A 51 -3.17 12.01 -7.72
C SER A 51 -1.74 11.54 -7.43
N ALA A 52 -0.78 12.04 -8.21
CA ALA A 52 0.65 11.82 -7.95
C ALA A 52 1.08 12.35 -6.56
N GLU A 53 0.42 13.37 -6.03
CA GLU A 53 0.66 13.88 -4.67
C GLU A 53 0.34 12.84 -3.59
N LEU A 54 -0.74 12.06 -3.78
CA LEU A 54 -1.10 10.98 -2.86
C LEU A 54 -0.10 9.82 -2.92
N VAL A 55 0.41 9.51 -4.12
CA VAL A 55 1.48 8.51 -4.28
C VAL A 55 2.76 8.99 -3.59
N ASN A 56 3.16 10.25 -3.78
CA ASN A 56 4.31 10.82 -3.07
C ASN A 56 4.14 10.81 -1.54
N ALA A 57 2.94 11.06 -1.04
CA ALA A 57 2.67 10.96 0.40
C ALA A 57 2.83 9.52 0.92
N ALA A 58 2.39 8.52 0.16
CA ALA A 58 2.63 7.11 0.47
C ALA A 58 4.13 6.77 0.47
N VAL A 59 4.89 7.27 -0.51
CA VAL A 59 6.35 7.08 -0.59
C VAL A 59 7.06 7.70 0.62
N ALA A 60 6.72 8.93 0.98
CA ALA A 60 7.32 9.60 2.14
C ALA A 60 7.06 8.83 3.45
N TYR A 61 5.86 8.27 3.62
CA TYR A 61 5.55 7.42 4.77
C TYR A 61 6.29 6.08 4.73
N TYR A 62 6.41 5.50 3.55
CA TYR A 62 7.15 4.27 3.33
C TYR A 62 8.64 4.44 3.69
N GLU A 63 9.27 5.54 3.28
CA GLU A 63 10.67 5.81 3.63
C GLU A 63 10.90 5.87 5.15
N ALA A 64 9.92 6.37 5.91
CA ALA A 64 9.98 6.44 7.37
C ALA A 64 9.62 5.11 8.07
N ASN A 65 8.88 4.21 7.41
CA ASN A 65 8.32 2.99 8.00
C ASN A 65 8.57 1.75 7.11
N ARG A 66 9.74 1.69 6.47
CA ARG A 66 10.05 0.71 5.41
C ARG A 66 9.79 -0.72 5.84
N ASP A 67 10.39 -1.14 6.97
CA ASP A 67 10.31 -2.52 7.45
C ASP A 67 8.87 -2.96 7.70
N GLU A 68 8.05 -2.10 8.32
CA GLU A 68 6.63 -2.38 8.58
C GLU A 68 5.84 -2.59 7.28
N ILE A 69 6.04 -1.70 6.31
CA ILE A 69 5.31 -1.76 5.04
C ILE A 69 5.77 -2.94 4.18
N ASP A 70 7.08 -3.23 4.14
CA ASP A 70 7.63 -4.39 3.43
C ASP A 70 7.08 -5.70 4.01
N ASP A 71 7.00 -5.82 5.33
CA ASP A 71 6.39 -6.97 6.02
C ASP A 71 4.90 -7.14 5.65
N LEU A 72 4.14 -6.04 5.63
CA LEU A 72 2.73 -6.05 5.22
C LEU A 72 2.54 -6.50 3.77
N ILE A 73 3.42 -6.06 2.86
CA ILE A 73 3.40 -6.49 1.46
C ILE A 73 3.69 -7.98 1.36
N ALA A 74 4.78 -8.44 2.00
CA ALA A 74 5.19 -9.84 1.97
C ALA A 74 4.12 -10.80 2.54
N ASP A 75 3.48 -10.41 3.64
CA ASP A 75 2.39 -11.19 4.23
C ASP A 75 1.17 -11.28 3.32
N ASN A 76 0.76 -10.17 2.69
CA ASN A 76 -0.36 -10.17 1.76
C ASN A 76 -0.07 -11.03 0.52
N GLU A 77 1.13 -10.95 -0.04
CA GLU A 77 1.51 -11.80 -1.15
C GLU A 77 1.51 -13.29 -0.79
N ARG A 78 2.00 -13.63 0.42
CA ARG A 78 1.99 -15.01 0.91
C ARG A 78 0.56 -15.54 1.02
N ILE A 79 -0.34 -14.78 1.63
CA ILE A 79 -1.76 -15.12 1.75
C ILE A 79 -2.40 -15.28 0.36
N ALA A 80 -2.10 -14.37 -0.57
CA ALA A 80 -2.60 -14.46 -1.94
C ALA A 80 -2.11 -15.72 -2.66
N ARG A 81 -0.83 -16.08 -2.53
CA ARG A 81 -0.25 -17.31 -3.11
C ARG A 81 -0.92 -18.56 -2.54
N GLU A 82 -1.09 -18.64 -1.23
CA GLU A 82 -1.75 -19.76 -0.53
C GLU A 82 -3.20 -19.92 -1.02
N ALA A 83 -3.95 -18.81 -1.12
CA ALA A 83 -5.32 -18.83 -1.63
C ALA A 83 -5.41 -19.28 -3.10
N ARG A 84 -4.45 -18.90 -3.95
CA ARG A 84 -4.41 -19.37 -5.35
C ARG A 84 -4.05 -20.85 -5.48
N ALA A 85 -3.18 -21.36 -4.63
CA ALA A 85 -2.84 -22.79 -4.60
C ALA A 85 -4.05 -23.64 -4.19
N ALA A 86 -4.79 -23.20 -3.16
CA ALA A 86 -5.99 -23.90 -2.69
C ALA A 86 -7.09 -23.99 -3.77
N PHE A 87 -7.27 -22.94 -4.59
CA PHE A 87 -8.27 -22.94 -5.66
C PHE A 87 -7.89 -23.82 -6.87
N LYS A 88 -6.59 -24.00 -7.15
CA LYS A 88 -6.11 -24.85 -8.26
C LYS A 88 -6.12 -26.35 -7.95
N SER A 89 -6.32 -26.73 -6.69
CA SER A 89 -6.37 -28.13 -6.25
C SER A 89 -7.79 -28.68 -6.08
N ASN A 90 -8.81 -27.95 -6.57
CA ASN A 90 -10.22 -28.37 -6.60
C ASN A 90 -10.75 -28.37 -8.04
#